data_AF-A0A1D2QVB8-F1
#
_entry.id   AF-A0A1D2QVB8-F1
#
_cell.length_a   1.000
_cell.length_b   1.000
_cell.length_c   1.000
_cell.angle_alpha   90.00
_cell.angle_beta   90.00
_cell.angle_gamma   90.00
#
_symmetry.space_group_name_H-M   'P 1'
#
loop_
_entity.id
_entity.type
_entity.pdbx_description
1 polymer ?
#
loop_
_entity_poly.entity_id
_entity_poly.type
_entity_poly.pdbx_seq_one_letter_code
_entity_poly.pdbx_strand_id
1 'polypeptide(L)' 'METITINNVYALLQEINHRLKTLEIEMHELKEHEPELRPEFIEKMKKRANEPTVKIGTLENFRKRYNLD' A
#
# COMPACT_ATOMS: atom_id res chain seq x y z
N MET A 1 -9.86 39.80 -12.51
CA MET A 1 -8.92 38.66 -12.70
C MET A 1 -7.63 39.04 -12.02
N GLU A 2 -7.19 38.28 -11.03
CA GLU A 2 -5.85 38.46 -10.45
C GLU A 2 -4.81 37.92 -11.43
N THR A 3 -3.79 38.72 -11.72
CA THR A 3 -2.68 38.30 -12.59
C THR A 3 -1.60 37.65 -11.72
N ILE A 4 -1.39 36.35 -11.92
CA ILE A 4 -0.27 35.66 -11.30
C ILE A 4 1.01 36.13 -12.02
N THR A 5 1.97 36.65 -11.26
CA THR A 5 3.27 37.02 -11.83
C THR A 5 4.09 35.76 -12.13
N ILE A 6 4.98 35.84 -13.12
CA ILE A 6 5.87 34.72 -13.48
C ILE A 6 6.69 34.25 -12.27
N ASN A 7 7.07 35.17 -11.38
CA ASN A 7 7.80 34.85 -10.14
C ASN A 7 6.96 34.01 -9.18
N ASN A 8 5.66 34.30 -9.06
CA ASN A 8 4.76 33.51 -8.23
C ASN A 8 4.58 32.10 -8.81
N VAL A 9 4.47 31.97 -10.14
CA VAL A 9 4.43 30.65 -10.81
C VAL A 9 5.73 29.88 -10.55
N TYR A 10 6.89 30.53 -10.65
CA TYR A 10 8.17 29.88 -10.41
C TYR A 10 8.32 29.38 -8.97
N ALA A 11 7.93 30.19 -7.98
CA ALA A 11 7.94 29.78 -6.57
C ALA A 11 7.04 28.55 -6.32
N LEU A 12 5.82 28.55 -6.89
CA LEU A 12 4.91 27.42 -6.79
C LEU A 12 5.48 26.15 -7.42
N LEU A 13 6.14 26.26 -8.59
CA LEU A 13 6.77 25.11 -9.23
C LEU A 13 7.92 24.53 -8.40
N GLN A 14 8.70 25.39 -7.73
CA GLN A 14 9.77 24.93 -6.82
C GLN A 14 9.19 24.19 -5.62
N GLU A 15 8.12 24.71 -5.03
CA GLU A 15 7.44 24.07 -3.90
C GLU A 15 6.85 22.71 -4.30
N ILE A 16 6.18 22.63 -5.46
CA ILE A 16 5.65 21.37 -6.00
C ILE A 16 6.77 20.36 -6.22
N ASN A 17 7.88 20.77 -6.84
CA ASN A 17 9.03 19.89 -7.08
C ASN A 17 9.65 19.38 -5.77
N HIS A 18 9.72 20.24 -4.74
CA HIS A 18 10.20 19.83 -3.43
C HIS A 18 9.29 18.77 -2.80
N ARG A 19 7.98 19.01 -2.79
CA ARG A 19 6.99 18.07 -2.24
C ARG A 19 6.97 16.74 -2.97
N LEU A 20 7.11 16.75 -4.29
CA LEU A 20 7.19 15.52 -5.10
C LEU A 20 8.39 14.67 -4.71
N LYS A 21 9.57 15.29 -4.56
CA LYS A 21 10.78 14.57 -4.10
C LYS A 21 10.61 13.98 -2.71
N THR A 22 9.98 14.71 -1.78
CA THR A 22 9.70 14.19 -0.44
C THR A 22 8.79 12.97 -0.50
N LEU A 23 7.71 13.02 -1.28
CA LEU A 23 6.80 11.89 -1.45
C LEU A 23 7.47 10.68 -2.10
N GLU A 24 8.37 10.89 -3.08
CA GLU A 24 9.14 9.80 -3.68
C GLU A 24 10.01 9.06 -2.65
N ILE A 25 10.65 9.81 -1.74
CA ILE A 25 11.45 9.22 -0.65
C ILE A 25 10.56 8.45 0.32
N GLU A 26 9.47 9.05 0.80
CA GLU A 26 8.53 8.39 1.72
C GLU A 26 7.94 7.12 1.11
N MET A 27 7.53 7.17 -0.17
CA MET A 27 7.04 5.98 -0.87
C MET A 27 8.10 4.90 -1.01
N HIS A 28 9.37 5.28 -1.21
CA HIS A 28 10.46 4.32 -1.28
C HIS A 28 10.68 3.63 0.08
N GLU A 29 10.73 4.40 1.17
CA GLU A 29 10.87 3.89 2.53
C GLU A 29 9.71 2.94 2.90
N LEU A 30 8.46 3.35 2.61
CA LEU A 30 7.29 2.50 2.82
C LEU A 30 7.36 1.21 1.99
N LYS A 31 7.80 1.28 0.73
CA LYS A 31 7.93 0.09 -0.12
C LYS A 31 9.02 -0.86 0.38
N GLU A 32 10.12 -0.35 0.92
CA GLU A 32 11.19 -1.17 1.46
C GLU A 32 10.82 -1.81 2.80
N HIS A 33 10.24 -1.04 3.72
CA HIS A 33 10.00 -1.47 5.10
C HIS A 33 8.61 -2.08 5.33
N GLU A 34 7.63 -1.77 4.49
CA GLU A 34 6.26 -2.29 4.61
C GLU A 34 5.90 -3.18 3.41
N PRO A 35 6.28 -4.46 3.42
CA PRO A 35 6.00 -5.39 2.33
C PRO A 35 4.49 -5.58 2.08
N GLU A 36 3.65 -5.32 3.09
CA GLU A 36 2.20 -5.41 3.01
C GLU A 36 1.57 -4.33 2.11
N LEU A 37 2.24 -3.18 1.97
CA LEU A 37 1.82 -2.08 1.11
C LEU A 37 2.27 -2.25 -0.34
N ARG A 38 3.08 -3.27 -0.64
CA ARG A 38 3.53 -3.53 -2.01
C ARG A 38 2.33 -3.92 -2.89
N PRO A 39 2.25 -3.40 -4.13
CA PRO A 39 1.17 -3.74 -5.05
C PRO A 39 0.96 -5.26 -5.22
N GLU A 40 2.05 -6.03 -5.28
CA GLU A 40 2.04 -7.49 -5.38
C GLU A 40 1.36 -8.15 -4.18
N PHE A 41 1.61 -7.65 -2.97
CA PHE A 41 1.01 -8.17 -1.75
C PHE A 41 -0.49 -7.84 -1.68
N ILE A 42 -0.86 -6.60 -2.04
CA ILE A 42 -2.27 -6.18 -2.13
C ILE A 42 -3.02 -7.06 -3.14
N GLU A 43 -2.43 -7.34 -4.31
CA GLU A 43 -3.05 -8.21 -5.32
C GLU A 43 -3.20 -9.65 -4.82
N LYS A 44 -2.18 -10.19 -4.15
CA LYS A 44 -2.21 -11.53 -3.55
C LYS A 44 -3.30 -11.64 -2.47
N MET A 45 -3.46 -10.61 -1.64
CA MET A 45 -4.51 -10.57 -0.62
C MET A 45 -5.90 -10.45 -1.23
N LYS A 46 -6.07 -9.64 -2.29
CA LYS A 46 -7.34 -9.60 -3.05
C LYS A 46 -7.70 -10.94 -3.66
N LYS A 47 -6.73 -11.68 -4.21
CA LYS A 47 -6.95 -13.04 -4.73
C LYS A 47 -7.42 -13.98 -3.61
N ARG A 48 -6.73 -14.00 -2.47
CA ARG A 48 -7.12 -14.80 -1.29
C ARG A 48 -8.47 -14.43 -0.70
N ALA A 49 -8.84 -13.16 -0.71
CA ALA A 49 -10.15 -12.72 -0.22
C ALA A 49 -11.32 -13.28 -1.06
N ASN A 50 -11.08 -13.54 -2.35
CA ASN A 50 -12.05 -14.14 -3.26
C ASN A 50 -12.00 -15.68 -3.27
N GLU A 51 -11.01 -16.29 -2.61
CA GLU A 51 -10.94 -17.74 -2.50
C GLU A 51 -11.98 -18.25 -1.49
N PRO A 52 -12.66 -19.38 -1.77
CA PRO A 52 -13.63 -19.95 -0.85
C PRO A 52 -12.93 -20.30 0.48
N THR A 53 -13.35 -19.62 1.55
CA THR A 53 -12.81 -19.89 2.88
C THR A 53 -13.28 -21.26 3.35
N VAL A 54 -12.34 -22.04 3.89
CA VAL A 54 -12.68 -23.30 4.54
C VAL A 54 -13.28 -22.97 5.90
N LYS A 55 -14.58 -23.24 6.09
CA LYS A 55 -15.19 -23.20 7.42
C LYS A 55 -14.73 -24.42 8.20
N ILE A 56 -13.77 -24.21 9.09
CA ILE A 56 -13.20 -25.29 9.92
C ILE A 56 -14.07 -25.54 11.17
N GLY A 57 -14.88 -24.57 11.57
CA GLY A 57 -15.88 -24.72 12.64
C GLY A 57 -15.25 -24.69 14.03
N THR A 58 -14.54 -25.75 14.41
CA THR A 58 -13.93 -25.92 15.73
C THR A 58 -12.43 -26.19 15.64
N LEU A 59 -11.70 -25.93 16.73
CA LEU A 59 -10.25 -26.17 16.80
C LEU A 59 -9.90 -27.66 16.63
N GLU A 60 -10.79 -28.55 17.03
CA GLU A 60 -10.62 -30.00 16.90
C GLU A 60 -10.71 -30.45 15.43
N ASN A 61 -11.62 -29.85 14.67
CA ASN A 61 -11.72 -30.07 13.22
C ASN A 61 -10.50 -29.51 12.46
N PHE A 62 -9.90 -28.44 12.97
CA PHE A 62 -8.64 -27.91 12.44
C PHE A 62 -7.52 -28.94 12.59
N ARG A 63 -7.33 -29.45 13.81
CA ARG A 63 -6.29 -30.44 14.13
C ARG A 63 -6.41 -31.71 13.31
N LYS A 64 -7.63 -32.27 13.22
CA LYS A 64 -7.92 -33.46 12.40
C LYS A 64 -7.66 -33.25 10.90
N ARG A 65 -7.97 -32.06 10.36
CA ARG A 65 -7.81 -31.80 8.92
C ARG A 65 -6.35 -31.64 8.49
N TYR A 66 -5.49 -31.13 9.38
CA TYR A 66 -4.08 -30.88 9.09
C TYR A 66 -3.14 -31.91 9.71
N ASN A 67 -3.65 -33.02 10.26
CA ASN A 67 -2.88 -34.03 11.00
C ASN A 67 -1.93 -33.39 12.04
N LEU A 68 -2.47 -32.42 12.78
CA LEU A 68 -1.79 -31.83 13.91
C LEU A 68 -2.27 -32.60 15.14
N ASP A 69 -1.57 -33.68 15.47
CA ASP A 69 -1.77 -34.42 16.73
C ASP A 69 -1.46 -33.54 17.95
#